data_AF-A0AAE0A234-F1
#
_entry.id   AF-A0AAE0A234-F1
#
_cell.length_a   1.000
_cell.length_b   1.000
_cell.length_c   1.000
_cell.angle_alpha   90.00
_cell.angle_beta   90.00
_cell.angle_gamma   90.00
#
_symmetry.space_group_name_H-M   'P 1'
#
loop_
_entity.id
_entity.type
_entity.pdbx_description
1 polymer ?
#
loop_
_entity_poly.entity_id
_entity_poly.type
_entity_poly.pdbx_seq_one_letter_code
_entity_poly.pdbx_strand_id
1 'polypeptide(L)'
;MLSPFFIFIYSCCIFTSSIHNATSLASLPASGYKSPSPSSKMRTRQLPHPTRVKNKTPSPIQISAEQILRKARVRQEAEIRPPKKKITDSAELADYRLRKRKEFEDVIHHMRWNISV
;
A
#
# COMPACT_ATOMS: atom_id res chain seq x y z
N MET A 1 6.90 32.81 -39.99
CA MET A 1 7.00 33.26 -38.58
C MET A 1 5.61 33.16 -37.96
N LEU A 2 5.18 31.94 -37.61
CA LEU A 2 3.89 31.74 -36.93
C LEU A 2 4.06 32.08 -35.44
N SER A 3 3.22 32.97 -34.93
CA SER A 3 3.30 33.49 -33.57
C SER A 3 2.92 32.42 -32.54
N PRO A 4 3.60 32.38 -31.37
CA PRO A 4 3.34 31.39 -30.31
C PRO A 4 1.93 31.49 -29.69
N PHE A 5 1.21 32.58 -29.94
CA PHE A 5 -0.17 32.78 -29.48
C PHE A 5 -1.20 31.91 -30.22
N PHE A 6 -0.94 31.50 -31.46
CA PHE A 6 -1.90 30.69 -32.24
C PHE A 6 -1.94 29.21 -31.80
N ILE A 7 -0.83 28.69 -31.27
CA ILE A 7 -0.72 27.31 -30.79
C ILE A 7 -1.53 27.11 -29.50
N PHE A 8 -1.56 28.13 -28.62
CA PHE A 8 -2.28 28.07 -27.35
C PHE A 8 -3.81 28.04 -27.53
N ILE A 9 -4.36 28.76 -28.51
CA ILE A 9 -5.80 28.74 -28.79
C ILE A 9 -6.22 27.42 -29.47
N TYR A 10 -5.40 26.90 -30.39
CA TYR A 10 -5.73 25.65 -31.09
C TYR A 10 -5.69 24.43 -30.15
N SER A 11 -4.77 24.39 -29.18
CA SER A 11 -4.72 23.30 -28.18
C SER A 11 -5.86 23.34 -27.16
N CYS A 12 -6.44 24.51 -26.88
CA CYS A 12 -7.56 24.63 -25.93
C CYS A 12 -8.89 24.18 -26.55
N CYS A 13 -9.11 24.40 -27.85
CA CYS A 13 -10.30 23.92 -28.57
C CYS A 13 -10.34 22.39 -28.71
N ILE A 14 -9.21 21.72 -28.93
CA ILE A 14 -9.19 20.24 -29.06
C ILE A 14 -9.56 19.56 -27.73
N PHE A 15 -9.21 20.15 -26.59
CA PHE A 15 -9.49 19.55 -25.28
C PHE A 15 -10.97 19.66 -24.84
N THR A 16 -11.68 20.73 -25.23
CA THR A 16 -13.09 20.91 -24.84
C THR A 16 -14.07 20.21 -25.78
N SER A 17 -13.73 20.00 -27.06
CA SER A 17 -14.60 19.27 -28.00
C SER A 17 -14.69 17.75 -27.71
N SER A 18 -13.72 17.18 -26.99
CA SER A 18 -13.74 15.74 -26.65
C SER A 18 -14.62 15.40 -25.43
N ILE A 19 -15.14 16.39 -24.69
CA ILE A 19 -15.88 16.15 -23.44
C ILE A 19 -17.41 16.12 -23.65
N HIS A 20 -17.93 16.49 -24.83
CA HIS A 20 -19.38 16.58 -25.09
C HIS A 20 -20.00 15.40 -25.85
N ASN A 21 -19.39 14.21 -25.84
CA ASN A 21 -20.05 13.03 -26.42
C ASN A 21 -19.85 11.77 -25.57
N ALA A 22 -20.46 11.77 -24.38
CA ALA A 22 -20.63 10.57 -23.57
C ALA A 22 -21.86 10.71 -22.67
N THR A 23 -23.04 10.88 -23.28
CA THR A 23 -24.33 10.79 -22.57
C THR A 23 -25.15 9.65 -23.17
N SER A 24 -24.71 8.40 -22.98
CA SER A 24 -25.57 7.24 -23.15
C SER A 24 -24.88 6.00 -22.58
N LEU A 25 -25.05 5.74 -21.29
CA LEU A 25 -25.01 4.39 -20.74
C LEU A 25 -25.98 4.31 -19.56
N ALA A 26 -27.12 3.71 -19.86
CA ALA A 26 -27.82 2.70 -19.06
C ALA A 26 -27.94 2.93 -17.54
N SER A 27 -29.20 3.12 -17.14
CA SER A 27 -29.77 2.78 -15.85
C SER A 27 -29.26 1.44 -15.31
N LEU A 28 -28.46 1.48 -14.25
CA LEU A 28 -28.18 0.32 -13.39
C LEU A 28 -29.42 0.03 -12.51
N PRO A 29 -29.91 -1.21 -12.42
CA PRO A 29 -30.91 -1.56 -11.41
C PRO A 29 -30.29 -1.38 -10.03
N ALA A 30 -30.99 -0.67 -9.14
CA ALA A 30 -30.62 -0.49 -7.76
C ALA A 30 -30.62 -1.85 -7.03
N SER A 31 -29.52 -2.59 -7.14
CA SER A 31 -29.25 -3.74 -6.29
C SER A 31 -28.99 -3.22 -4.88
N GLY A 32 -29.95 -3.46 -3.99
CA GLY A 32 -29.92 -3.02 -2.60
C GLY A 32 -28.71 -3.57 -1.86
N TYR A 33 -27.68 -2.74 -1.72
CA TYR A 33 -26.65 -2.93 -0.72
C TYR A 33 -27.31 -2.68 0.65
N LYS A 34 -27.71 -3.75 1.35
CA LYS A 34 -28.01 -3.64 2.78
C LYS A 34 -26.71 -3.29 3.49
N SER A 35 -26.58 -2.03 3.89
CA SER A 35 -25.58 -1.59 4.85
C SER A 35 -25.64 -2.52 6.06
N PRO A 36 -24.53 -3.17 6.47
CA PRO A 36 -24.49 -3.88 7.73
C PRO A 36 -24.77 -2.87 8.83
N SER A 37 -25.88 -3.02 9.53
CA SER A 37 -26.16 -2.29 10.76
C SER A 37 -24.96 -2.47 11.71
N PRO A 38 -24.41 -1.41 12.31
CA PRO A 38 -23.30 -1.55 13.24
C PRO A 38 -23.83 -2.08 14.57
N SER A 39 -24.07 -3.38 14.64
CA SER A 39 -24.28 -4.13 15.88
C SER A 39 -23.09 -5.05 16.12
N SER A 40 -21.89 -4.49 16.02
CA SER A 40 -20.80 -4.98 16.85
C SER A 40 -20.70 -3.99 17.99
N LYS A 41 -21.09 -4.43 19.19
CA LYS A 41 -20.71 -3.73 20.43
C LYS A 41 -19.20 -3.53 20.32
N MET A 42 -18.75 -2.32 20.00
CA MET A 42 -17.38 -1.91 20.25
C MET A 42 -17.21 -2.09 21.75
N ARG A 43 -16.64 -3.22 22.16
CA ARG A 43 -16.05 -3.34 23.47
C ARG A 43 -14.95 -2.30 23.42
N THR A 44 -15.22 -1.12 23.96
CA THR A 44 -14.16 -0.22 24.39
C THR A 44 -13.25 -1.12 25.20
N ARG A 45 -12.05 -1.38 24.68
CA ARG A 45 -10.98 -1.94 25.50
C ARG A 45 -10.74 -0.84 26.51
N GLN A 46 -11.48 -0.87 27.62
CA GLN A 46 -11.28 0.00 28.74
C GLN A 46 -9.83 -0.25 29.14
N LEU A 47 -8.94 0.62 28.67
CA LEU A 47 -7.56 0.59 29.08
C LEU A 47 -7.62 0.75 30.60
N PRO A 48 -7.02 -0.16 31.38
CA PRO A 48 -7.10 -0.09 32.82
C PRO A 48 -6.62 1.30 33.23
N HIS A 49 -7.53 2.07 33.84
CA HIS A 49 -7.24 3.40 34.35
C HIS A 49 -6.06 3.23 35.32
N PRO A 50 -4.95 3.99 35.18
CA PRO A 50 -3.75 3.78 35.96
C PRO A 50 -3.93 4.35 37.38
N THR A 51 -4.88 3.83 38.15
CA THR A 51 -5.09 4.15 39.57
C THR A 51 -4.08 3.47 40.48
N ARG A 52 -3.35 2.47 39.98
CA ARG A 52 -2.36 1.76 40.79
C ARG A 52 -1.06 2.56 40.85
N VAL A 53 -0.77 3.09 42.04
CA VAL A 53 0.55 3.66 42.38
C VAL A 53 1.61 2.60 42.05
N LYS A 54 2.53 2.93 41.14
CA LYS A 54 3.66 2.06 40.78
C LYS A 54 4.84 2.41 41.67
N ASN A 55 5.57 1.39 42.10
CA ASN A 55 6.81 1.58 42.83
C ASN A 55 7.85 2.26 41.93
N LYS A 56 8.47 3.34 42.42
CA LYS A 56 9.52 4.12 41.72
C LYS A 56 10.94 3.80 42.19
N THR A 57 11.11 2.77 43.03
CA THR A 57 12.47 2.31 43.40
C THR A 57 13.24 1.89 42.15
N PRO A 58 14.57 2.13 42.11
CA PRO A 58 15.40 1.71 40.97
C PRO A 58 15.34 0.20 40.79
N SER A 59 15.39 -0.26 39.53
CA SER A 59 15.43 -1.68 39.23
C SER A 59 16.74 -2.29 39.73
N PRO A 60 16.73 -3.44 40.42
CA PRO A 60 17.96 -4.11 40.84
C PRO A 60 18.90 -4.47 39.68
N ILE A 61 18.33 -4.77 38.50
CA ILE A 61 19.04 -5.03 37.25
C ILE A 61 18.54 -4.04 36.21
N GLN A 62 19.44 -3.24 35.68
CA GLN A 62 19.15 -2.31 34.59
C GLN A 62 19.06 -3.05 33.25
N ILE A 63 18.21 -2.56 32.35
CA ILE A 63 18.10 -3.10 31.00
C ILE A 63 19.27 -2.56 30.16
N SER A 64 20.11 -3.45 29.65
CA SER A 64 21.25 -3.07 28.80
C SER A 64 20.89 -3.12 27.31
N ALA A 65 21.67 -2.40 26.48
CA ALA A 65 21.55 -2.47 25.03
C ALA A 65 21.72 -3.91 24.51
N GLU A 66 22.72 -4.64 25.04
CA GLU A 66 22.97 -6.02 24.67
C GLU A 66 21.78 -6.93 24.98
N GLN A 67 21.15 -6.77 26.16
CA GLN A 67 19.97 -7.55 26.52
C GLN A 67 18.82 -7.37 25.53
N ILE A 68 18.59 -6.13 25.07
CA ILE A 68 17.56 -5.83 24.07
C ILE A 68 17.92 -6.50 22.74
N LEU A 69 19.15 -6.29 22.25
CA LEU A 69 19.61 -6.83 20.97
C LEU A 69 19.59 -8.37 20.95
N ARG A 70 20.02 -9.02 22.03
CA ARG A 70 20.00 -10.48 22.18
C ARG A 70 18.58 -11.01 22.23
N LYS A 71 17.70 -10.41 23.04
CA LYS A 71 16.28 -10.80 23.11
C LYS A 71 15.57 -10.59 21.77
N ALA A 72 15.84 -9.49 21.08
CA ALA A 72 15.28 -9.21 19.75
C ALA A 72 15.69 -10.30 18.75
N ARG A 73 16.98 -10.65 18.71
CA ARG A 73 17.48 -11.70 17.82
C ARG A 73 16.89 -13.08 18.15
N VAL A 74 16.82 -13.45 19.43
CA VAL A 74 16.26 -14.75 19.86
C VAL A 74 14.76 -14.85 19.58
N ARG A 75 14.03 -13.74 19.71
CA ARG A 75 12.58 -13.67 19.44
C ARG A 75 12.25 -13.39 17.97
N GLN A 76 13.25 -13.14 17.13
CA GLN A 76 13.00 -12.91 15.71
C GLN A 76 12.46 -14.22 15.12
N GLU A 77 11.16 -14.23 14.84
CA GLU A 77 10.51 -15.34 14.15
C GLU A 77 11.21 -15.57 12.81
N ALA A 78 11.31 -16.84 12.42
CA ALA A 78 11.91 -17.20 11.15
C ALA A 78 11.15 -16.48 10.02
N GLU A 79 11.91 -15.87 9.10
CA GLU A 79 11.32 -15.24 7.92
C GLU A 79 10.42 -16.25 7.21
N ILE A 80 9.12 -15.93 7.10
CA ILE A 80 8.13 -16.80 6.47
C ILE A 80 8.47 -16.85 4.99
N ARG A 81 9.19 -17.90 4.60
CA ARG A 81 9.54 -18.10 3.19
C ARG A 81 8.27 -18.43 2.42
N PRO A 82 7.97 -17.73 1.31
CA PRO A 82 6.84 -18.08 0.48
C PRO A 82 7.01 -19.51 -0.06
N PRO A 83 5.91 -20.27 -0.21
CA PRO A 83 5.99 -21.65 -0.67
C PRO A 83 6.56 -21.73 -2.09
N LYS A 84 7.31 -22.80 -2.37
CA LYS A 84 7.84 -23.07 -3.71
C LYS A 84 6.66 -23.37 -4.65
N LYS A 85 6.29 -22.40 -5.48
CA LYS A 85 5.25 -22.54 -6.50
C LYS A 85 5.83 -23.27 -7.73
N LYS A 86 5.18 -24.35 -8.17
CA LYS A 86 5.45 -25.00 -9.46
C LYS A 86 4.51 -24.40 -10.51
N ILE A 87 5.03 -24.12 -11.70
CA ILE A 87 4.25 -23.60 -12.83
C ILE A 87 3.92 -24.79 -13.72
N THR A 88 2.64 -24.99 -14.04
CA THR A 88 2.19 -26.15 -14.84
C THR A 88 1.68 -25.76 -16.22
N ASP A 89 1.12 -24.56 -16.37
CA ASP A 89 0.53 -24.09 -17.62
C ASP A 89 1.36 -22.98 -18.31
N SER A 90 1.23 -22.91 -19.63
CA SER A 90 1.85 -21.91 -20.50
C SER A 90 1.34 -20.49 -20.24
N ALA A 91 0.05 -20.30 -19.94
CA ALA A 91 -0.51 -18.98 -19.59
C ALA A 91 0.05 -18.49 -18.25
N GLU A 92 0.10 -19.38 -17.27
CA GLU A 92 0.71 -19.11 -15.97
C GLU A 92 2.21 -18.75 -16.08
N LEU A 93 2.94 -19.40 -16.99
CA LEU A 93 4.33 -19.08 -17.27
C LEU A 93 4.48 -17.66 -17.84
N ALA A 94 3.58 -17.24 -18.73
CA ALA A 94 3.58 -15.90 -19.31
C ALA A 94 3.31 -14.83 -18.24
N ASP A 95 2.31 -15.05 -17.38
CA ASP A 95 2.00 -14.15 -16.26
C ASP A 95 3.17 -14.03 -15.28
N TYR A 96 3.82 -15.15 -14.97
CA TYR A 96 5.02 -15.16 -14.13
C TYR A 96 6.15 -14.32 -14.73
N ARG A 97 6.41 -14.48 -16.03
CA ARG A 97 7.43 -13.71 -16.76
C ARG A 97 7.12 -12.22 -16.77
N LEU A 98 5.87 -11.84 -17.02
CA LEU A 98 5.43 -10.45 -17.02
C LEU A 98 5.60 -9.82 -15.64
N ARG A 99 5.15 -10.51 -14.59
CA ARG A 99 5.30 -10.04 -13.19
C ARG A 99 6.77 -9.86 -12.83
N LYS A 100 7.63 -10.83 -13.15
CA LYS A 100 9.06 -10.75 -12.88
C LYS A 100 9.76 -9.64 -13.66
N ARG A 101 9.41 -9.42 -14.93
CA ARG A 101 9.93 -8.27 -15.70
C ARG A 101 9.62 -6.96 -14.98
N LYS A 102 8.37 -6.76 -14.58
CA LYS A 102 7.96 -5.54 -13.88
C LYS A 102 8.72 -5.34 -12.56
N GLU A 103 8.85 -6.39 -11.74
CA GLU A 103 9.63 -6.33 -10.50
C GLU A 103 11.08 -5.85 -10.75
N PHE A 104 11.73 -6.33 -11.81
CA PHE A 104 13.10 -5.89 -12.15
C PHE A 104 13.14 -4.45 -12.67
N GLU A 105 12.20 -4.06 -13.53
CA GLU A 105 12.12 -2.70 -14.07
C GLU A 105 11.84 -1.68 -12.96
N ASP A 106 10.94 -2.01 -12.03
CA ASP A 106 10.61 -1.18 -10.87
C ASP A 106 11.84 -0.98 -9.96
N VAL A 107 12.64 -2.03 -9.74
CA VAL A 107 13.89 -1.94 -8.96
C VAL A 107 14.92 -1.04 -9.65
N ILE A 108 15.12 -1.20 -10.97
CA ILE A 108 16.04 -0.36 -11.74
C ILE A 108 15.58 1.10 -11.73
N HIS A 109 14.28 1.32 -11.90
CA HIS A 109 13.68 2.65 -11.86
C HIS A 109 13.89 3.33 -10.50
N HIS A 110 13.64 2.62 -9.39
CA HIS A 110 13.85 3.15 -8.04
C HIS A 110 15.33 3.41 -7.73
N MET A 111 16.22 2.48 -8.10
CA MET A 111 17.66 2.64 -7.88
C MET A 111 18.22 3.86 -8.62
N ARG A 112 17.71 4.15 -9.82
CA ARG A 112 18.09 5.36 -10.57
C ARG A 112 17.73 6.66 -9.85
N TRP A 113 16.63 6.69 -9.11
CA TRP A 113 16.22 7.86 -8.33
C TRP A 113 17.02 8.01 -7.04
N ASN A 114 17.51 6.90 -6.47
CA ASN A 114 18.32 6.93 -5.25
C ASN A 114 19.80 7.32 -5.47
N ILE A 115 20.25 7.49 -6.72
CA ILE A 115 21.64 7.87 -7.06
C ILE A 115 21.85 9.40 -7.10
N SER A 116 20.78 10.20 -7.16
CA SER A 116 20.89 11.66 -7.01
C SER A 116 20.97 12.05 -5.53
N VAL A 117 22.15 11.84 -4.94
CA VAL A 117 22.56 12.40 -3.64
C VAL A 117 23.89 13.12 -3.82
#